data_AF-A0A7W1W9Q9-F1
#
_entry.id   AF-A0A7W1W9Q9-F1
#
_cell.length_a   1.000
_cell.length_b   1.000
_cell.length_c   1.000
_cell.angle_alpha   90.00
_cell.angle_beta   90.00
_cell.angle_gamma   90.00
#
_symmetry.space_group_name_H-M   'P 1'
#
loop_
_entity.id
_entity.type
_entity.pdbx_description
1 polymer ?
#
loop_
_entity_poly.entity_id
_entity_poly.type
_entity_poly.pdbx_seq_one_letter_code
_entity_poly.pdbx_strand_id
1 'polypeptide(L)'
;MKTLLLVNAVAILPNEKAENVSFLIENDLIKEISSENKNFKADEEINLEGATVFAGFVDIHNHGAAGIDVNSATTEDLRRVSKFLASRGVTGWLPTFVPTRMKIIERSSKRLTY
;
A
#
# COMPACT_ATOMS: atom_id res chain seq x y z
N MET A 1 17.92 -2.80 14.84
CA MET A 1 16.92 -2.32 13.87
C MET A 1 16.47 -3.54 13.09
N LYS A 2 15.16 -3.78 12.93
CA LYS A 2 14.67 -5.02 12.33
C LYS A 2 14.79 -4.94 10.80
N THR A 3 15.37 -5.98 10.22
CA THR A 3 15.56 -6.16 8.78
C THR A 3 14.71 -7.32 8.29
N LEU A 4 14.10 -7.15 7.10
CA LEU A 4 13.32 -8.19 6.43
C LEU A 4 13.87 -8.37 5.02
N LEU A 5 14.13 -9.61 4.64
CA LEU A 5 14.52 -9.98 3.28
C LEU A 5 13.36 -10.71 2.60
N LEU A 6 12.90 -10.18 1.48
CA LEU A 6 11.97 -10.89 0.57
C LEU A 6 12.79 -11.48 -0.57
N VAL A 7 12.66 -12.77 -0.87
CA VAL A 7 13.46 -13.47 -1.90
C VAL A 7 12.58 -14.14 -2.94
N ASN A 8 13.17 -14.47 -4.10
CA ASN A 8 12.53 -15.19 -5.21
C ASN A 8 11.26 -14.51 -5.73
N ALA A 9 11.27 -13.19 -5.89
CA ALA A 9 10.19 -12.45 -6.50
C ALA A 9 10.37 -12.31 -8.02
N VAL A 10 9.25 -12.12 -8.71
CA VAL A 10 9.22 -11.42 -10.01
C VAL A 10 8.83 -9.98 -9.74
N ALA A 11 9.72 -9.01 -9.98
CA ALA A 11 9.45 -7.60 -9.70
C ALA A 11 8.98 -6.84 -10.94
N ILE A 12 7.91 -6.07 -10.81
CA ILE A 12 7.52 -5.05 -11.79
C ILE A 12 8.10 -3.71 -11.35
N LEU A 13 9.19 -3.31 -12.00
CA LEU A 13 9.88 -2.04 -11.78
C LEU A 13 9.38 -0.99 -12.79
N PRO A 14 9.69 0.31 -12.60
CA PRO A 14 9.15 1.38 -13.45
C PRO A 14 9.39 1.19 -14.95
N ASN A 15 10.52 0.60 -15.33
CA ASN A 15 10.95 0.48 -16.71
C ASN A 15 11.10 -0.97 -17.19
N GLU A 16 10.99 -1.94 -16.29
CA GLU A 16 11.27 -3.34 -16.62
C GLU A 16 10.57 -4.33 -15.70
N LYS A 17 10.49 -5.57 -16.17
CA LYS A 17 10.17 -6.74 -15.35
C LYS A 17 11.48 -7.47 -15.07
N ALA A 18 11.77 -7.73 -13.80
CA ALA A 18 12.95 -8.46 -13.37
C ALA A 18 12.56 -9.77 -12.66
N GLU A 19 13.30 -10.84 -12.93
CA GLU A 19 13.08 -12.16 -12.34
C GLU A 19 14.13 -12.46 -11.26
N ASN A 20 13.80 -13.36 -10.32
CA ASN A 20 14.66 -13.74 -9.20
C ASN A 20 15.15 -12.54 -8.36
N VAL A 21 14.24 -11.61 -8.09
CA VAL A 21 14.54 -10.38 -7.35
C VAL A 21 14.39 -10.61 -5.85
N SER A 22 15.30 -10.00 -5.09
CA SER A 22 15.24 -9.89 -3.64
C SER A 22 15.12 -8.42 -3.21
N PHE A 23 14.35 -8.17 -2.15
CA PHE A 23 14.15 -6.86 -1.55
C PHE A 23 14.64 -6.89 -0.10
N LEU A 24 15.62 -6.06 0.23
CA LEU A 24 16.02 -5.81 1.62
C LEU A 24 15.23 -4.62 2.15
N ILE A 25 14.49 -4.85 3.22
CA ILE A 25 13.68 -3.85 3.91
C ILE A 25 14.34 -3.57 5.26
N GLU A 26 14.56 -2.29 5.56
CA GLU A 26 15.14 -1.82 6.81
C GLU A 26 14.37 -0.56 7.27
N ASN A 27 13.83 -0.58 8.48
CA ASN A 27 13.06 0.54 9.06
C ASN A 27 11.93 1.04 8.14
N ASP A 28 11.09 0.12 7.66
CA ASP A 28 9.94 0.39 6.76
C ASP A 28 10.30 0.97 5.39
N LEU A 29 11.59 1.01 5.04
CA LEU A 29 12.10 1.46 3.75
C LEU A 29 12.70 0.31 2.96
N ILE A 30 12.54 0.36 1.64
CA ILE A 30 13.29 -0.52 0.75
C ILE A 30 14.73 0.00 0.72
N LYS A 31 15.65 -0.77 1.32
CA LYS A 31 17.06 -0.44 1.43
C LYS A 31 17.82 -0.80 0.16
N GLU A 32 17.54 -1.97 -0.41
CA GLU A 32 18.20 -2.49 -1.62
C GLU A 32 17.23 -3.40 -2.39
N ILE A 33 17.36 -3.39 -3.72
CA ILE A 33 16.70 -4.32 -4.65
C ILE A 33 17.81 -4.96 -5.47
N SER A 34 17.83 -6.30 -5.55
CA SER A 34 18.87 -7.03 -6.29
C SER A 34 18.30 -8.24 -7.02
N SER A 35 18.77 -8.50 -8.23
CA SER A 35 18.43 -9.67 -9.05
C SER A 35 19.38 -10.86 -8.86
N GLU A 36 20.33 -10.75 -7.93
CA GLU A 36 21.29 -11.81 -7.64
C GLU A 36 21.07 -12.37 -6.23
N ASN A 37 21.42 -13.65 -6.04
CA ASN A 37 21.51 -14.28 -4.72
C ASN A 37 22.70 -13.71 -3.95
N LYS A 38 22.62 -12.43 -3.57
CA LYS A 38 23.49 -11.87 -2.55
C LYS A 38 23.09 -12.51 -1.22
N ASN A 39 24.08 -13.01 -0.48
CA ASN A 39 23.91 -13.49 0.88
C ASN A 39 23.65 -12.29 1.82
N PHE A 40 22.47 -11.69 1.72
CA PHE A 40 22.01 -10.72 2.71
C PHE A 40 21.78 -11.46 4.03
N LYS A 41 22.28 -10.89 5.13
CA LYS A 41 21.83 -11.29 6.47
C LYS A 41 20.72 -10.35 6.88
N ALA A 42 19.54 -10.90 7.12
CA ALA A 42 18.40 -10.19 7.68
C ALA A 42 17.88 -10.92 8.93
N ASP A 43 17.15 -10.22 9.79
CA ASP A 43 16.53 -10.80 10.97
C ASP A 43 15.39 -11.77 10.61
N GLU A 44 14.74 -11.53 9.47
CA GLU A 44 13.65 -12.33 8.94
C GLU A 44 13.80 -12.48 7.43
N GLU A 45 13.50 -13.66 6.91
CA GLU A 45 13.51 -13.96 5.48
C GLU A 45 12.18 -14.59 5.08
N ILE A 46 11.60 -14.11 3.98
CA ILE A 46 10.37 -14.62 3.39
C ILE A 46 10.64 -14.96 1.92
N ASN A 47 10.47 -16.24 1.58
CA ASN A 47 10.48 -16.69 0.20
C ASN A 47 9.12 -16.44 -0.44
N LEU A 48 9.10 -15.68 -1.54
CA LEU A 48 7.88 -15.31 -2.26
C LEU A 48 7.48 -16.34 -3.32
N GLU A 49 8.23 -17.44 -3.47
CA GLU A 49 7.87 -18.59 -4.33
C GLU A 49 7.58 -18.20 -5.80
N GLY A 50 8.29 -17.19 -6.32
CA GLY A 50 8.09 -16.69 -7.68
C GLY A 50 6.90 -15.73 -7.82
N ALA A 51 6.27 -15.31 -6.72
CA ALA A 51 5.17 -14.36 -6.77
C ALA A 51 5.59 -13.03 -7.42
N THR A 52 4.63 -12.42 -8.12
CA THR A 52 4.85 -11.11 -8.75
C THR A 52 4.62 -10.00 -7.74
N VAL A 53 5.65 -9.18 -7.53
CA VAL A 53 5.64 -8.02 -6.64
C VAL A 53 5.45 -6.75 -7.46
N PHE A 54 4.47 -5.96 -7.06
CA PHE A 54 4.23 -4.61 -7.54
C PHE A 54 4.53 -3.63 -6.42
N ALA A 55 4.82 -2.37 -6.78
CA ALA A 55 4.61 -1.28 -5.84
C ALA A 55 3.13 -1.29 -5.40
N GLY A 56 2.88 -0.97 -4.13
CA GLY A 56 1.51 -0.83 -3.65
C GLY A 56 0.74 0.20 -4.47
N PHE A 57 -0.49 -0.12 -4.84
CA PHE A 57 -1.28 0.73 -5.73
C PHE A 57 -1.71 2.03 -5.03
N VAL A 58 -1.79 3.10 -5.81
CA VAL A 58 -2.29 4.40 -5.38
C VAL A 58 -3.62 4.69 -6.08
N ASP A 59 -4.70 4.69 -5.32
CA ASP A 59 -6.05 4.97 -5.81
C ASP A 59 -6.37 6.46 -5.66
N ILE A 60 -6.29 7.20 -6.76
CA ILE A 60 -6.47 8.65 -6.76
C ILE A 60 -7.95 9.10 -6.77
N HIS A 61 -8.91 8.17 -6.86
CA HIS A 61 -10.32 8.53 -6.97
C HIS A 61 -11.24 7.41 -6.47
N ASN A 62 -11.71 7.55 -5.22
CA ASN A 62 -12.56 6.53 -4.60
C ASN A 62 -13.64 7.13 -3.69
N HIS A 63 -14.89 6.71 -3.87
CA HIS A 63 -16.05 7.19 -3.11
C HIS A 63 -16.36 6.36 -1.86
N GLY A 64 -15.67 5.25 -1.63
CA GLY A 64 -15.90 4.36 -0.52
C GLY A 64 -15.66 2.88 -0.87
N ALA A 65 -15.52 2.06 0.17
CA ALA A 65 -15.39 0.62 0.04
C ALA A 65 -15.94 -0.10 1.27
N ALA A 66 -16.06 -1.43 1.22
CA ALA A 66 -16.55 -2.26 2.33
C ALA A 66 -17.92 -1.80 2.90
N GLY A 67 -18.80 -1.31 2.03
CA GLY A 67 -20.14 -0.81 2.41
C GLY A 67 -20.14 0.57 3.07
N ILE A 68 -19.01 1.28 3.08
CA ILE A 68 -18.85 2.62 3.66
C ILE A 68 -18.75 3.64 2.54
N ASP A 69 -19.53 4.71 2.63
CA ASP A 69 -19.50 5.86 1.72
C ASP A 69 -18.72 7.03 2.34
N VAL A 70 -17.80 7.63 1.57
CA VAL A 70 -16.89 8.70 2.02
C VAL A 70 -17.64 9.96 2.47
N ASN A 71 -18.77 10.30 1.86
CA ASN A 71 -19.52 11.49 2.24
C ASN A 71 -20.07 11.38 3.68
N SER A 72 -20.36 10.16 4.14
CA SER A 72 -20.90 9.89 5.48
C SER A 72 -19.86 9.37 6.49
N ALA A 73 -18.74 8.82 6.02
CA ALA A 73 -17.73 8.12 6.80
C ALA A 73 -17.13 8.91 7.96
N THR A 74 -17.09 8.30 9.15
CA THR A 74 -16.27 8.78 10.27
C THR A 74 -14.78 8.49 10.02
N THR A 75 -13.88 9.02 10.87
CA THR A 75 -12.45 8.67 10.82
C THR A 75 -12.20 7.17 10.94
N GLU A 76 -12.96 6.50 11.82
CA GLU A 76 -12.82 5.06 12.01
C GLU A 76 -13.32 4.29 10.79
N ASP A 77 -14.40 4.76 10.16
CA ASP A 77 -14.86 4.21 8.89
C ASP A 77 -13.80 4.36 7.80
N LEU A 78 -13.13 5.52 7.70
CA LEU A 78 -12.02 5.70 6.77
C LEU A 78 -10.85 4.75 7.06
N ARG A 79 -10.52 4.47 8.34
CA ARG A 79 -9.52 3.45 8.68
C ARG A 79 -9.94 2.05 8.27
N ARG A 80 -11.23 1.71 8.40
CA ARG A 80 -11.78 0.43 7.92
C ARG A 80 -11.70 0.32 6.40
N VAL A 81 -12.01 1.40 5.68
CA VAL A 81 -11.82 1.48 4.23
C VAL A 81 -10.34 1.28 3.87
N SER A 82 -9.41 1.99 4.52
CA SER A 82 -7.97 1.83 4.28
C SER A 82 -7.48 0.39 4.48
N LYS A 83 -7.92 -0.28 5.55
CA LYS A 83 -7.59 -1.71 5.80
C LYS A 83 -8.14 -2.62 4.71
N PHE A 84 -9.39 -2.38 4.29
CA PHE A 84 -9.99 -3.12 3.19
C PHE A 84 -9.22 -2.91 1.87
N LEU A 85 -8.88 -1.67 1.54
CA LEU A 85 -8.10 -1.33 0.35
C LEU A 85 -6.70 -1.95 0.37
N ALA A 86 -6.02 -1.93 1.52
CA ALA A 86 -4.73 -2.59 1.70
C ALA A 86 -4.80 -4.10 1.44
N SER A 87 -5.89 -4.77 1.83
CA SER A 87 -6.13 -6.19 1.52
C SER A 87 -6.31 -6.48 0.01
N ARG A 88 -6.50 -5.44 -0.80
CA ARG A 88 -6.63 -5.50 -2.26
C ARG A 88 -5.42 -4.90 -2.99
N GLY A 89 -4.33 -4.64 -2.28
CA GLY A 89 -3.08 -4.11 -2.84
C GLY A 89 -3.01 -2.59 -2.96
N VAL A 90 -4.00 -1.84 -2.48
CA VAL A 90 -3.99 -0.37 -2.48
C VAL A 90 -3.40 0.14 -1.16
N THR A 91 -2.21 0.73 -1.23
CA THR A 91 -1.46 1.19 -0.04
C THR A 91 -1.56 2.70 0.17
N GLY A 92 -2.02 3.44 -0.82
CA GLY A 92 -2.35 4.86 -0.71
C GLY A 92 -3.65 5.15 -1.47
N TRP A 93 -4.48 6.04 -0.95
CA TRP A 93 -5.72 6.41 -1.65
C TRP A 93 -6.18 7.83 -1.31
N LEU A 94 -6.98 8.42 -2.20
CA LEU A 94 -7.58 9.74 -2.06
C LEU A 94 -9.11 9.62 -1.87
N PRO A 95 -9.62 9.79 -0.64
CA PRO A 95 -11.06 9.81 -0.40
C PRO A 95 -11.72 10.94 -1.19
N THR A 96 -12.67 10.58 -2.05
CA THR A 96 -13.30 11.50 -2.99
C THR A 96 -14.76 11.72 -2.66
N PHE A 97 -15.14 12.98 -2.47
CA PHE A 97 -16.52 13.37 -2.20
C PHE A 97 -17.33 13.50 -3.50
N VAL A 98 -18.55 12.95 -3.52
CA VAL A 98 -19.55 13.33 -4.52
C VAL A 98 -20.21 14.67 -4.15
N PRO A 99 -20.69 15.47 -5.13
CA PRO A 99 -21.38 16.73 -4.85
C PRO A 99 -22.49 16.59 -3.81
N THR A 100 -22.47 17.45 -2.79
CA THR A 100 -23.45 17.45 -1.70
C THR A 100 -23.53 18.82 -1.03
N ARG A 101 -24.33 18.95 0.03
CA ARG A 101 -24.45 20.21 0.79
C ARG A 101 -23.09 20.61 1.38
N MET A 102 -22.75 21.91 1.30
CA MET A 102 -21.47 22.44 1.77
C MET A 102 -21.12 22.02 3.21
N LYS A 103 -22.11 22.02 4.11
CA LYS A 103 -21.93 21.58 5.52
C LYS A 103 -21.42 20.14 5.64
N ILE A 104 -21.78 19.25 4.72
CA ILE A 104 -21.31 17.86 4.72
C ILE A 104 -19.84 17.84 4.27
N ILE A 105 -19.50 18.57 3.22
CA ILE A 105 -18.11 18.68 2.74
C ILE A 105 -17.19 19.25 3.85
N GLU A 106 -17.58 20.33 4.51
CA GLU A 106 -16.81 20.94 5.59
C GLU A 106 -16.62 20.02 6.80
N ARG A 107 -17.65 19.25 7.16
CA ARG A 107 -17.56 18.30 8.26
C ARG A 107 -16.67 17.11 7.91
N SER A 108 -16.80 16.60 6.69
CA SER A 108 -16.10 15.40 6.25
C SER A 108 -14.64 15.69 5.87
N SER A 109 -14.31 16.87 5.34
CA SER A 109 -12.93 17.26 5.05
C SER A 109 -12.06 17.34 6.31
N LYS A 110 -12.62 17.82 7.42
CA LYS A 110 -11.96 17.81 8.74
C LYS A 110 -11.60 16.40 9.21
N ARG A 111 -12.22 15.36 8.64
CA ARG A 111 -11.92 13.96 8.98
C ARG A 111 -10.74 13.37 8.21
N LEU A 112 -10.20 14.11 7.25
CA LEU A 112 -9.07 13.67 6.43
C LEU A 112 -7.72 14.16 6.97
N THR A 113 -7.74 15.06 7.95
CA THR A 113 -6.55 15.74 8.48
C THR A 113 -6.16 15.25 9.88
N TYR A 114 -6.46 13.99 10.22
CA TYR A 114 -6.05 13.38 11.50
C TYR A 114 -4.61 12.89 11.48
#